data_AF-A0A1F7YJ13-F1
#
_entry.id   AF-A0A1F7YJ13-F1
#
_cell.length_a   1.000
_cell.length_b   1.000
_cell.length_c   1.000
_cell.angle_alpha   90.00
_cell.angle_beta   90.00
_cell.angle_gamma   90.00
#
_symmetry.space_group_name_H-M   'P 1'
#
loop_
_entity.id
_entity.type
_entity.pdbx_description
1 polymer ?
#
loop_
_entity_poly.entity_id
_entity_poly.type
_entity_poly.pdbx_seq_one_letter_code
_entity_poly.pdbx_strand_id
1 'polypeptide(L)'
;MKTFVRTLIGFFTVITIIYLLILTTLVFFLLNPRFYQNSFSKPGVYKNLEKGLKAYARNSLRMELAQQNKSYNNLTVGQRKEIDTQIEKLLTPISEENIRDFSDKNIQNILIYANGKTPELTIYLPIMKWGLPKESIERLPDYLTTENINVTQVLEEHPEINVNRDRLTSLSLLGQRARKNLLFSLILTLILVKLHSLASSKSDRVSGPAKLITVAGILILFLSWIMKIAAGIFGQNIAARVNAGDIIAGTLGSALLTDIFKFWLIVGIVLLIAGLVLFNVKTTPYSALPQSIKKTKIQ
;
A
#
# COMPACT_ATOMS: atom_id res chain seq x y z
N MET A 1 -1.51 8.09 42.08
CA MET A 1 -0.50 8.48 41.07
C MET A 1 0.10 7.30 40.29
N LYS A 2 0.64 6.25 40.95
CA LYS A 2 1.27 5.10 40.24
C LYS A 2 0.36 4.37 39.24
N THR A 3 -0.91 4.15 39.58
CA THR A 3 -1.88 3.50 38.68
C THR A 3 -2.16 4.34 37.43
N PHE A 4 -2.31 5.66 37.58
CA PHE A 4 -2.53 6.58 36.46
C PHE A 4 -1.33 6.58 35.50
N VAL A 5 -0.11 6.69 36.02
CA VAL A 5 1.13 6.64 35.22
C VAL A 5 1.24 5.31 34.48
N ARG A 6 0.94 4.18 35.14
CA ARG A 6 0.96 2.85 34.52
C ARG A 6 -0.04 2.73 33.37
N THR A 7 -1.27 3.22 33.56
CA THR A 7 -2.31 3.23 32.53
C THR A 7 -1.90 4.09 31.35
N LEU A 8 -1.34 5.28 31.61
CA LEU A 8 -0.85 6.19 30.57
C LEU A 8 0.27 5.56 29.74
N ILE A 9 1.27 4.94 30.39
CA ILE A 9 2.34 4.19 29.71
C ILE A 9 1.75 3.04 28.88
N GLY A 10 0.78 2.30 29.43
CA GLY A 10 0.09 1.23 28.72
C GLY A 10 -0.61 1.70 27.45
N PHE A 11 -1.33 2.81 27.53
CA PHE A 11 -2.01 3.44 26.39
C PHE A 11 -1.01 3.83 25.29
N PHE A 12 0.08 4.53 25.64
CA PHE A 12 1.13 4.88 24.67
C PHE A 12 1.85 3.65 24.10
N THR A 13 2.01 2.58 24.89
CA THR A 13 2.58 1.33 24.39
C THR A 13 1.72 0.73 23.28
N VAL A 14 0.39 0.67 23.46
CA VAL A 14 -0.52 0.15 22.43
C VAL A 14 -0.49 1.02 21.17
N ILE A 15 -0.50 2.35 21.32
CA ILE A 15 -0.40 3.28 20.17
C ILE A 15 0.91 3.05 19.41
N THR A 16 2.03 2.94 20.11
CA THR A 16 3.33 2.75 19.45
C THR A 16 3.43 1.40 18.74
N ILE A 17 2.81 0.33 19.27
CA ILE A 17 2.70 -0.96 18.58
C ILE A 17 1.90 -0.84 17.27
N ILE A 18 0.76 -0.14 17.29
CA ILE A 18 -0.04 0.09 16.07
C ILE A 18 0.75 0.94 15.07
N TYR A 19 1.42 1.99 15.54
CA TYR A 19 2.27 2.83 14.70
C TYR A 19 3.44 2.04 14.09
N LEU A 20 4.05 1.13 14.85
CA LEU A 20 5.08 0.21 14.36
C LEU A 20 4.54 -0.70 13.24
N LEU A 21 3.33 -1.23 13.38
CA LEU A 21 2.68 -2.04 12.33
C LEU A 21 2.46 -1.23 11.04
N ILE A 22 1.99 0.01 11.17
CA ILE A 22 1.79 0.93 10.03
C ILE A 22 3.13 1.21 9.33
N LEU A 23 4.18 1.54 10.08
CA LEU A 23 5.50 1.78 9.52
C LEU A 23 6.12 0.53 8.89
N THR A 24 5.89 -0.65 9.48
CA THR A 24 6.33 -1.94 8.92
C THR A 24 5.65 -2.19 7.57
N THR A 25 4.35 -1.93 7.49
CA THR A 25 3.58 -2.01 6.24
C THR A 25 4.11 -1.02 5.21
N LEU A 26 4.36 0.23 5.60
CA LEU A 26 4.91 1.24 4.71
C LEU A 26 6.29 0.83 4.15
N VAL A 27 7.23 0.43 5.03
CA VAL A 27 8.62 0.14 4.64
C VAL A 27 8.76 -1.14 3.84
N PHE A 28 8.09 -2.23 4.27
CA PHE A 28 8.32 -3.54 3.67
C PHE A 28 7.33 -3.90 2.57
N PHE A 29 6.15 -3.26 2.53
CA PHE A 29 5.11 -3.50 1.54
C PHE A 29 5.00 -2.30 0.58
N LEU A 30 4.55 -1.14 1.06
CA LEU A 30 4.22 0.00 0.18
C LEU A 30 5.44 0.68 -0.47
N LEU A 31 6.63 0.52 0.10
CA LEU A 31 7.88 1.02 -0.47
C LEU A 31 8.68 -0.07 -1.21
N ASN A 32 8.09 -1.26 -1.41
CA ASN A 32 8.74 -2.39 -2.06
C ASN A 32 8.05 -2.70 -3.40
N PRO A 33 8.72 -2.51 -4.55
CA PRO A 33 8.13 -2.79 -5.87
C PRO A 33 7.57 -4.21 -6.02
N ARG A 34 8.25 -5.20 -5.42
CA ARG A 34 7.83 -6.61 -5.52
C ARG A 34 6.47 -6.86 -4.88
N PHE A 35 6.10 -6.08 -3.86
CA PHE A 35 4.79 -6.22 -3.23
C PHE A 35 3.66 -5.88 -4.20
N TYR A 36 3.80 -4.79 -4.97
CA TYR A 36 2.82 -4.38 -5.97
C TYR A 36 2.77 -5.38 -7.11
N GLN A 37 3.93 -5.76 -7.66
CA GLN A 37 4.02 -6.75 -8.74
C GLN A 37 3.33 -8.07 -8.36
N ASN A 38 3.59 -8.59 -7.16
CA ASN A 38 2.94 -9.81 -6.66
C ASN A 38 1.43 -9.63 -6.41
N SER A 39 1.02 -8.45 -5.92
CA SER A 39 -0.40 -8.15 -5.68
C SER A 39 -1.17 -8.07 -6.99
N PHE A 40 -0.55 -7.51 -8.03
CA PHE A 40 -1.17 -7.27 -9.34
C PHE A 40 -1.07 -8.45 -10.29
N SER A 41 -0.06 -9.32 -10.13
CA SER A 41 0.07 -10.55 -10.91
C SER A 41 -0.96 -11.62 -10.55
N LYS A 42 -1.85 -11.36 -9.58
CA LYS A 42 -2.92 -12.29 -9.23
C LYS A 42 -3.89 -12.48 -10.40
N PRO A 43 -4.46 -13.69 -10.56
CA PRO A 43 -5.39 -13.96 -11.65
C PRO A 43 -6.52 -12.94 -11.71
N GLY A 44 -6.72 -12.36 -12.90
CA GLY A 44 -7.85 -11.47 -13.20
C GLY A 44 -7.65 -9.99 -12.88
N VAL A 45 -6.59 -9.56 -12.17
CA VAL A 45 -6.40 -8.13 -11.84
C VAL A 45 -6.14 -7.31 -13.10
N TYR A 46 -5.09 -7.63 -13.86
CA TYR A 46 -4.77 -6.89 -15.10
C TYR A 46 -5.84 -7.09 -16.17
N LYS A 47 -6.44 -8.27 -16.28
CA LYS A 47 -7.58 -8.53 -17.18
C LYS A 47 -8.81 -7.67 -16.87
N ASN A 48 -9.15 -7.50 -15.59
CA ASN A 48 -10.27 -6.63 -15.19
C ASN A 48 -9.93 -5.16 -15.43
N LEU A 49 -8.68 -4.76 -15.21
CA LEU A 49 -8.21 -3.42 -15.50
C LEU A 49 -8.26 -3.12 -17.00
N GLU A 50 -7.82 -4.04 -17.85
CA GLU A 50 -7.96 -3.94 -19.31
C GLU A 50 -9.42 -3.74 -19.71
N LYS A 51 -10.32 -4.60 -19.22
CA LYS A 51 -11.74 -4.53 -19.53
C LYS A 51 -12.35 -3.18 -19.13
N GLY A 52 -12.02 -2.69 -17.93
CA GLY A 52 -12.49 -1.41 -17.43
C GLY A 52 -11.97 -0.23 -18.25
N LEU A 53 -10.66 -0.18 -18.50
CA LEU A 53 -10.03 0.89 -19.27
C LEU A 53 -10.51 0.92 -20.73
N LYS A 54 -10.64 -0.24 -21.38
CA LYS A 54 -11.23 -0.33 -22.73
C LYS A 54 -12.66 0.17 -22.76
N ALA A 55 -13.48 -0.21 -21.79
CA ALA A 55 -14.87 0.25 -21.73
C ALA A 55 -14.95 1.77 -21.54
N TYR A 56 -14.12 2.34 -20.66
CA TYR A 56 -14.02 3.78 -20.45
C TYR A 56 -13.56 4.53 -21.70
N ALA A 57 -12.46 4.09 -22.31
CA ALA A 57 -11.88 4.73 -23.49
C ALA A 57 -12.83 4.64 -24.69
N ARG A 58 -13.48 3.48 -24.90
CA ARG A 58 -14.52 3.31 -25.92
C ARG A 58 -15.67 4.30 -25.75
N ASN A 59 -16.18 4.45 -24.52
CA ASN A 59 -17.26 5.38 -24.24
C ASN A 59 -16.83 6.84 -24.45
N SER A 60 -15.62 7.20 -24.03
CA SER A 60 -15.06 8.55 -24.19
C SER A 60 -14.89 8.92 -25.66
N LEU A 61 -14.29 8.03 -26.47
CA LEU A 61 -14.12 8.22 -27.91
C LEU A 61 -15.46 8.31 -28.64
N ARG A 62 -16.44 7.48 -28.29
CA ARG A 62 -17.80 7.57 -28.85
C ARG A 62 -18.47 8.91 -28.52
N MET A 63 -18.29 9.43 -27.31
CA MET A 63 -18.83 10.74 -26.92
C MET A 63 -18.15 11.88 -27.68
N GLU A 64 -16.83 11.85 -27.83
CA GLU A 64 -16.07 12.86 -28.58
C GLU A 64 -16.50 12.89 -30.05
N LEU A 65 -16.65 11.72 -30.66
CA LEU A 65 -17.16 11.61 -32.03
C LEU A 65 -18.63 12.07 -32.17
N ALA A 66 -19.47 11.84 -31.15
CA ALA A 66 -20.84 12.34 -31.12
C ALA A 66 -20.93 13.87 -30.96
N GLN A 67 -19.91 14.50 -30.37
CA GLN A 67 -19.79 15.95 -30.29
C GLN A 67 -19.25 16.57 -31.60
N GLN A 68 -18.33 15.87 -32.28
CA GLN A 68 -17.78 16.32 -33.57
C GLN A 68 -18.75 16.10 -34.75
N ASN A 69 -19.65 15.11 -34.68
CA ASN A 69 -20.67 14.87 -35.70
C ASN A 69 -22.02 14.55 -35.06
N LYS A 70 -23.04 15.34 -35.38
CA LYS A 70 -24.42 15.25 -34.87
C LYS A 70 -24.93 13.81 -34.82
N SER A 71 -24.93 13.27 -33.60
CA SER A 71 -25.56 12.01 -33.17
C SER A 71 -24.97 10.73 -33.80
N TYR A 72 -24.09 10.06 -33.04
CA TYR A 72 -23.70 8.65 -33.26
C TYR A 72 -24.91 7.73 -33.50
N ASN A 73 -26.07 8.08 -32.93
CA ASN A 73 -27.32 7.33 -33.09
C ASN A 73 -27.99 7.55 -34.46
N ASN A 74 -27.65 8.63 -35.17
CA ASN A 74 -28.18 8.97 -36.50
C ASN A 74 -27.31 8.43 -37.64
N LEU A 75 -26.17 7.81 -37.34
CA LEU A 75 -25.30 7.18 -38.31
C LEU A 75 -25.91 5.89 -38.85
N THR A 76 -25.63 5.58 -40.12
CA THR A 76 -25.99 4.28 -40.70
C THR A 76 -25.27 3.15 -39.97
N VAL A 77 -25.78 1.92 -40.08
CA VAL A 77 -25.14 0.74 -39.47
C VAL A 77 -23.71 0.56 -40.00
N GLY A 78 -23.47 0.86 -41.28
CA GLY A 78 -22.14 0.80 -41.90
C GLY A 78 -21.14 1.79 -41.28
N GLN A 79 -21.53 3.05 -41.13
CA GLN A 79 -20.70 4.09 -40.54
C GLN A 79 -20.38 3.82 -39.06
N ARG A 80 -21.35 3.32 -38.28
CA ARG A 80 -21.12 2.92 -36.89
C ARG A 80 -20.11 1.79 -36.80
N LYS A 81 -20.21 0.79 -37.68
CA LYS A 81 -19.26 -0.33 -37.73
C LYS A 81 -17.85 0.14 -38.09
N GLU A 82 -17.72 1.09 -39.01
CA GLU A 82 -16.43 1.67 -39.38
C GLU A 82 -15.79 2.42 -38.20
N ILE A 83 -16.56 3.29 -37.52
CA ILE A 83 -16.11 4.01 -36.32
C ILE A 83 -15.72 3.03 -35.22
N ASP A 84 -16.56 2.04 -34.93
CA ASP A 84 -16.25 1.03 -33.91
C ASP A 84 -14.97 0.27 -34.26
N THR A 85 -14.73 -0.02 -35.54
CA THR A 85 -13.48 -0.65 -35.99
C THR A 85 -12.27 0.27 -35.79
N GLN A 86 -12.40 1.57 -36.06
CA GLN A 86 -11.34 2.54 -35.80
C GLN A 86 -11.06 2.69 -34.30
N ILE A 87 -12.10 2.73 -33.47
CA ILE A 87 -11.97 2.77 -32.02
C ILE A 87 -11.24 1.51 -31.53
N GLU A 88 -11.62 0.31 -31.98
CA GLU A 88 -10.92 -0.92 -31.57
C GLU A 88 -9.43 -0.90 -31.93
N LYS A 89 -9.06 -0.32 -33.08
CA LYS A 89 -7.64 -0.12 -33.43
C LYS A 89 -6.94 0.80 -32.42
N LEU A 90 -7.56 1.92 -32.04
CA LEU A 90 -7.01 2.84 -31.03
C LEU A 90 -6.96 2.25 -29.62
N LEU A 91 -7.78 1.25 -29.32
CA LEU A 91 -7.79 0.54 -28.04
C LEU A 91 -6.78 -0.62 -27.96
N THR A 92 -6.12 -0.97 -29.07
CA THR A 92 -5.11 -2.04 -29.14
C THR A 92 -3.96 -1.89 -28.12
N PRO A 93 -3.42 -0.67 -27.87
CA PRO A 93 -2.43 -0.42 -26.82
C PRO A 93 -2.87 -0.84 -25.41
N ILE A 94 -4.18 -0.80 -25.13
CA ILE A 94 -4.75 -1.15 -23.82
C ILE A 94 -4.86 -2.67 -23.77
N SER A 95 -3.77 -3.41 -23.63
CA SER A 95 -3.77 -4.88 -23.47
C SER A 95 -3.29 -5.26 -22.07
N GLU A 96 -3.68 -6.43 -21.58
CA GLU A 96 -3.19 -6.98 -20.30
C GLU A 96 -1.65 -6.91 -20.21
N GLU A 97 -0.95 -7.29 -21.29
CA GLU A 97 0.51 -7.27 -21.39
C GLU A 97 1.08 -5.85 -21.29
N ASN A 98 0.55 -4.90 -22.06
CA ASN A 98 1.04 -3.52 -22.07
C ASN A 98 0.75 -2.81 -20.75
N ILE A 99 -0.45 -3.01 -20.18
CA ILE A 99 -0.82 -2.44 -18.88
C ILE A 99 0.10 -2.97 -17.79
N ARG A 100 0.42 -4.27 -17.83
CA ARG A 100 1.35 -4.90 -16.89
C ARG A 100 2.75 -4.34 -17.02
N ASP A 101 3.33 -4.34 -18.24
CA ASP A 101 4.67 -3.80 -18.47
C ASP A 101 4.79 -2.33 -18.04
N PHE A 102 3.79 -1.51 -18.42
CA PHE A 102 3.71 -0.11 -18.02
C PHE A 102 3.63 0.06 -16.50
N SER A 103 2.71 -0.65 -15.85
CA SER A 103 2.48 -0.52 -14.41
C SER A 103 3.69 -1.00 -13.61
N ASP A 104 4.21 -2.19 -13.93
CA ASP A 104 5.31 -2.81 -13.19
C ASP A 104 6.59 -1.95 -13.26
N LYS A 105 6.93 -1.42 -14.44
CA LYS A 105 8.11 -0.55 -14.62
C LYS A 105 7.93 0.82 -13.96
N ASN A 106 6.76 1.45 -14.12
CA ASN A 106 6.54 2.76 -13.49
C ASN A 106 6.49 2.67 -11.98
N ILE A 107 5.87 1.63 -11.41
CA ILE A 107 5.88 1.42 -9.96
C ILE A 107 7.31 1.20 -9.47
N GLN A 108 8.11 0.43 -10.19
CA GLN A 108 9.51 0.26 -9.86
C GLN A 108 10.26 1.59 -9.87
N ASN A 109 10.13 2.39 -10.93
CA ASN A 109 10.80 3.69 -11.03
C ASN A 109 10.37 4.66 -9.92
N ILE A 110 9.06 4.79 -9.68
CA ILE A 110 8.49 5.65 -8.64
C ILE A 110 9.01 5.23 -7.26
N LEU A 111 9.02 3.94 -6.95
CA LEU A 111 9.44 3.47 -5.64
C LEU A 111 10.96 3.48 -5.45
N ILE A 112 11.75 3.28 -6.51
CA ILE A 112 13.21 3.48 -6.46
C ILE A 112 13.52 4.94 -6.14
N TYR A 113 12.86 5.87 -6.83
CA TYR A 113 12.97 7.30 -6.55
C TYR A 113 12.52 7.63 -5.13
N ALA A 114 11.34 7.15 -4.69
CA ALA A 114 10.80 7.41 -3.35
C ALA A 114 11.65 6.81 -2.22
N ASN A 115 12.48 5.82 -2.52
CA ASN A 115 13.48 5.28 -1.59
C ASN A 115 14.81 6.04 -1.60
N GLY A 116 14.96 7.07 -2.44
CA GLY A 116 16.16 7.88 -2.60
C GLY A 116 17.30 7.11 -3.26
N LYS A 117 16.99 6.10 -4.08
CA LYS A 117 18.00 5.30 -4.78
C LYS A 117 18.41 5.92 -6.12
N THR A 118 17.57 6.78 -6.69
CA THR A 118 17.86 7.58 -7.88
C THR A 118 17.62 9.06 -7.58
N PRO A 119 18.42 9.97 -8.15
CA PRO A 119 18.24 11.40 -7.96
C PRO A 119 17.05 11.96 -8.75
N GLU A 120 16.62 11.26 -9.79
CA GLU A 120 15.59 11.69 -10.73
C GLU A 120 14.47 10.67 -10.83
N LEU A 121 13.26 11.17 -11.09
CA LEU A 121 12.08 10.36 -11.34
C LEU A 121 11.92 10.21 -12.85
N THR A 122 11.92 8.96 -13.31
CA THR A 122 11.75 8.61 -14.72
C THR A 122 10.44 7.86 -14.91
N ILE A 123 9.62 8.30 -15.87
CA ILE A 123 8.40 7.61 -16.28
C ILE A 123 8.73 6.75 -17.49
N TYR A 124 8.32 5.48 -17.44
CA TYR A 124 8.45 4.57 -18.56
C TYR A 124 7.20 4.68 -19.45
N LEU A 125 7.38 5.06 -20.71
CA LEU A 125 6.30 5.23 -21.67
C LEU A 125 6.74 4.72 -23.06
N PRO A 126 6.60 3.40 -23.33
CA PRO A 126 7.12 2.78 -24.54
C PRO A 126 6.13 2.89 -25.71
N ILE A 127 5.78 4.12 -26.11
CA ILE A 127 4.75 4.37 -27.12
C ILE A 127 5.01 3.58 -28.42
N MET A 128 6.29 3.48 -28.81
CA MET A 128 6.75 2.74 -30.00
C MET A 128 6.45 1.24 -29.95
N LYS A 129 6.34 0.64 -28.76
CA LYS A 129 6.07 -0.80 -28.57
C LYS A 129 4.58 -1.13 -28.49
N TRP A 130 3.72 -0.14 -28.30
CA TRP A 130 2.29 -0.34 -28.06
C TRP A 130 1.46 -0.54 -29.34
N GLY A 131 2.10 -0.65 -30.50
CA GLY A 131 1.43 -0.95 -31.76
C GLY A 131 0.50 0.17 -32.25
N LEU A 132 0.80 1.42 -31.89
CA LEU A 132 0.08 2.57 -32.42
C LEU A 132 0.27 2.71 -33.94
N PRO A 133 -0.72 3.26 -34.67
CA PRO A 133 -0.57 3.58 -36.09
C PRO A 133 0.64 4.51 -36.32
N LYS A 134 1.42 4.26 -37.39
CA LYS A 134 2.60 5.08 -37.72
C LYS A 134 2.28 6.56 -37.83
N GLU A 135 1.14 6.88 -38.44
CA GLU A 135 0.62 8.24 -38.60
C GLU A 135 0.39 8.96 -37.27
N SER A 136 0.07 8.21 -36.20
CA SER A 136 -0.08 8.75 -34.85
C SER A 136 1.28 9.00 -34.18
N ILE A 137 2.27 8.16 -34.48
CA ILE A 137 3.63 8.25 -33.91
C ILE A 137 4.38 9.44 -34.50
N GLU A 138 4.30 9.67 -35.80
CA GLU A 138 4.99 10.77 -36.51
C GLU A 138 4.54 12.17 -36.07
N ARG A 139 3.41 12.27 -35.38
CA ARG A 139 2.87 13.52 -34.84
C ARG A 139 3.23 13.76 -33.37
N LEU A 140 3.91 12.82 -32.73
CA LEU A 140 4.30 12.95 -31.32
C LEU A 140 5.51 13.87 -31.18
N PRO A 141 5.55 14.70 -30.13
CA PRO A 141 6.77 15.41 -29.73
C PRO A 141 7.96 14.47 -29.53
N ASP A 142 9.16 14.93 -29.91
CA ASP A 142 10.40 14.14 -29.81
C ASP A 142 10.66 13.58 -28.40
N TYR A 143 10.32 14.31 -27.35
CA TYR A 143 10.51 13.85 -25.96
C TYR A 143 9.67 12.61 -25.62
N LEU A 144 8.51 12.40 -26.28
CA LEU A 144 7.65 11.23 -26.13
C LEU A 144 8.10 10.03 -26.98
N THR A 145 9.09 10.20 -27.86
CA THR A 145 9.65 9.11 -28.66
C THR A 145 10.63 8.24 -27.88
N THR A 146 11.12 8.74 -26.74
CA THR A 146 11.99 8.01 -25.82
C THR A 146 11.17 7.11 -24.89
N GLU A 147 11.66 5.90 -24.60
CA GLU A 147 10.95 4.97 -23.71
C GLU A 147 10.93 5.44 -22.24
N ASN A 148 11.87 6.29 -21.86
CA ASN A 148 12.09 6.71 -20.48
C ASN A 148 12.19 8.23 -20.43
N ILE A 149 11.18 8.85 -19.83
CA ILE A 149 11.01 10.29 -19.80
C ILE A 149 11.34 10.82 -18.42
N ASN A 150 12.22 11.80 -18.33
CA ASN A 150 12.54 12.45 -17.05
C ASN A 150 11.44 13.44 -16.68
N VAL A 151 10.84 13.25 -15.50
CA VAL A 151 9.74 14.10 -15.03
C VAL A 151 10.19 15.55 -14.84
N THR A 152 11.42 15.78 -14.40
CA THR A 152 11.92 17.15 -14.22
C THR A 152 12.01 17.90 -15.55
N GLN A 153 12.48 17.23 -16.61
CA GLN A 153 12.54 17.80 -17.96
C GLN A 153 11.14 18.14 -18.48
N VAL A 154 10.17 17.24 -18.32
CA VAL A 154 8.77 17.50 -18.71
C VAL A 154 8.19 18.71 -17.98
N LEU A 155 8.47 18.86 -16.67
CA LEU A 155 7.98 19.99 -15.89
C LEU A 155 8.69 21.31 -16.20
N GLU A 156 9.88 21.27 -16.78
CA GLU A 156 10.60 22.45 -17.28
C GLU A 156 10.07 22.90 -18.64
N GLU A 157 9.76 21.94 -19.52
CA GLU A 157 9.18 22.19 -20.85
C GLU A 157 7.70 22.58 -20.79
N HIS A 158 6.97 22.11 -19.76
CA HIS A 158 5.55 22.37 -19.55
C HIS A 158 5.28 23.10 -18.21
N PRO A 159 5.67 24.39 -18.08
CA PRO A 159 5.53 25.15 -16.85
C PRO A 159 4.07 25.36 -16.40
N GLU A 160 3.10 25.16 -17.29
CA GLU A 160 1.67 25.12 -16.99
C GLU A 160 1.27 23.96 -16.05
N ILE A 161 2.08 22.90 -16.00
CA ILE A 161 1.87 21.78 -15.09
C ILE A 161 2.37 22.21 -13.70
N ASN A 162 1.47 22.75 -12.90
CA ASN A 162 1.74 23.22 -11.54
C ASN A 162 2.00 22.04 -10.57
N VAL A 163 3.17 21.41 -10.69
CA VAL A 163 3.66 20.44 -9.71
C VAL A 163 4.53 21.15 -8.68
N ASN A 164 4.16 20.97 -7.42
CA ASN A 164 4.96 21.46 -6.31
C ASN A 164 6.29 20.66 -6.24
N ARG A 165 7.40 21.30 -6.67
CA ARG A 165 8.75 20.71 -6.70
C ARG A 165 9.24 20.27 -5.31
N ASP A 166 8.80 20.93 -4.24
CA ASP A 166 9.13 20.51 -2.87
C ASP A 166 8.48 19.18 -2.53
N ARG A 167 7.26 18.92 -3.03
CA ARG A 167 6.59 17.62 -2.84
C ARG A 167 7.33 16.50 -3.56
N LEU A 168 7.80 16.72 -4.78
CA LEU A 168 8.63 15.75 -5.51
C LEU A 168 9.93 15.44 -4.75
N THR A 169 10.63 16.48 -4.30
CA THR A 169 11.85 16.31 -3.51
C THR A 169 11.57 15.57 -2.20
N SER A 170 10.45 15.88 -1.54
CA SER A 170 10.04 15.20 -0.31
C SER A 170 9.73 13.71 -0.50
N LEU A 171 9.21 13.34 -1.69
CA LEU A 171 8.93 11.96 -2.06
C LEU A 171 10.22 11.15 -2.11
N SER A 172 11.30 11.71 -2.67
CA SER A 172 12.61 11.02 -2.76
C SER A 172 13.18 10.59 -1.41
N LEU A 173 12.80 11.29 -0.33
CA LEU A 173 13.28 11.04 1.03
C LEU A 173 12.34 10.15 1.84
N LEU A 174 11.18 9.77 1.29
CA LEU A 174 10.13 9.07 2.01
C LEU A 174 10.64 7.74 2.59
N GLY A 175 11.33 6.92 1.80
CA GLY A 175 11.82 5.63 2.26
C GLY A 175 12.88 5.73 3.34
N GLN A 176 13.78 6.70 3.25
CA GLN A 176 14.79 6.94 4.29
C GLN A 176 14.13 7.39 5.60
N ARG A 177 13.18 8.33 5.52
CA ARG A 177 12.41 8.81 6.69
C ARG A 177 11.59 7.70 7.32
N ALA A 178 10.89 6.88 6.52
CA ALA A 178 10.09 5.77 7.00
C ALA A 178 10.94 4.73 7.76
N ARG A 179 12.14 4.38 7.24
CA ARG A 179 13.05 3.45 7.92
C ARG A 179 13.60 4.01 9.24
N LYS A 180 13.98 5.30 9.28
CA LYS A 180 14.41 5.96 10.51
C LYS A 180 13.29 5.98 11.56
N ASN A 181 12.08 6.33 11.15
CA ASN A 181 10.90 6.32 12.03
C ASN A 181 10.56 4.92 12.53
N LEU A 182 10.72 3.89 11.67
CA LEU A 182 10.51 2.50 12.06
C LEU A 182 11.47 2.07 13.17
N LEU A 183 12.75 2.37 13.03
CA LEU A 183 13.77 2.07 14.04
C LEU A 183 13.49 2.81 15.35
N PHE A 184 13.17 4.12 15.28
CA PHE A 184 12.85 4.91 16.46
C PHE A 184 11.59 4.38 17.18
N SER A 185 10.54 4.05 16.42
CA SER A 185 9.31 3.47 16.95
C SER A 185 9.57 2.15 17.67
N LEU A 186 10.39 1.27 17.08
CA LEU A 186 10.77 -0.01 17.68
C LEU A 186 11.47 0.20 19.04
N ILE A 187 12.47 1.08 19.08
CA ILE A 187 13.20 1.41 20.32
C ILE A 187 12.24 1.99 21.37
N LEU A 188 11.37 2.91 20.97
CA LEU A 188 10.39 3.53 21.84
C LEU A 188 9.41 2.50 22.43
N THR A 189 8.89 1.58 21.61
CA THR A 189 8.02 0.50 22.07
C THR A 189 8.73 -0.39 23.11
N LEU A 190 9.99 -0.76 22.88
CA LEU A 190 10.77 -1.56 23.84
C LEU A 190 10.97 -0.82 25.17
N ILE A 191 11.27 0.48 25.13
CA ILE A 191 11.39 1.32 26.33
C ILE A 191 10.06 1.40 27.07
N LEU A 192 8.95 1.63 26.38
CA LEU A 192 7.63 1.74 27.00
C LEU A 192 7.17 0.42 27.63
N VAL A 193 7.41 -0.72 26.97
CA VAL A 193 7.15 -2.06 27.53
C VAL A 193 7.97 -2.27 28.80
N LYS A 194 9.27 -1.92 28.78
CA LYS A 194 10.14 -2.03 29.96
C LYS A 194 9.67 -1.12 31.09
N LEU A 195 9.33 0.13 30.81
CA LEU A 195 8.79 1.08 31.80
C LEU A 195 7.47 0.59 32.39
N HIS A 196 6.58 0.03 31.57
CA HIS A 196 5.32 -0.54 32.03
C HIS A 196 5.54 -1.74 32.97
N SER A 197 6.50 -2.61 32.64
CA SER A 197 6.89 -3.74 33.50
C SER A 197 7.50 -3.26 34.82
N LEU A 198 8.37 -2.24 34.81
CA LEU A 198 8.97 -1.67 36.02
C LEU A 198 7.95 -0.96 36.91
N ALA A 199 6.94 -0.32 36.32
CA ALA A 199 5.84 0.32 37.04
C ALA A 199 4.83 -0.69 37.63
N SER A 200 4.93 -1.97 37.25
CA SER A 200 4.05 -3.03 37.73
C SER A 200 4.59 -3.72 38.99
N SER A 201 3.68 -4.30 39.77
CA SER A 201 4.02 -5.12 40.94
C SER A 201 4.89 -6.32 40.52
N LYS A 202 5.70 -6.88 41.43
CA LYS A 202 6.59 -8.02 41.10
C LYS A 202 5.83 -9.20 40.47
N SER A 203 4.61 -9.47 40.94
CA SER A 203 3.74 -10.52 40.39
C SER A 203 3.18 -10.17 39.00
N ASP A 204 3.05 -8.89 38.67
CA ASP A 204 2.45 -8.41 37.42
C ASP A 204 3.47 -8.04 36.32
N ARG A 205 4.78 -8.19 36.57
CA ARG A 205 5.82 -7.75 35.61
C ARG A 205 5.75 -8.44 34.25
N VAL A 206 5.20 -9.66 34.22
CA VAL A 206 4.99 -10.46 33.00
C VAL A 206 3.55 -10.32 32.51
N SER A 207 2.57 -10.42 33.42
CA SER A 207 1.14 -10.37 33.07
C SER A 207 0.69 -9.00 32.56
N GLY A 208 1.32 -7.90 33.02
CA GLY A 208 1.03 -6.53 32.56
C GLY A 208 1.34 -6.32 31.08
N PRO A 209 2.61 -6.49 30.65
CA PRO A 209 2.97 -6.45 29.23
C PRO A 209 2.18 -7.45 28.37
N ALA A 210 1.91 -8.66 28.89
CA ALA A 210 1.10 -9.65 28.18
C ALA A 210 -0.31 -9.11 27.85
N LYS A 211 -0.97 -8.44 28.80
CA LYS A 211 -2.27 -7.78 28.55
C LYS A 211 -2.19 -6.72 27.46
N LEU A 212 -1.12 -5.91 27.42
CA LEU A 212 -0.94 -4.89 26.38
C LEU A 212 -0.78 -5.51 25.00
N ILE A 213 -0.01 -6.60 24.89
CA ILE A 213 0.16 -7.35 23.64
C ILE A 213 -1.17 -7.94 23.18
N THR A 214 -1.95 -8.54 24.10
CA THR A 214 -3.30 -9.06 23.81
C THR A 214 -4.23 -7.95 23.29
N VAL A 215 -4.28 -6.80 23.99
CA VAL A 215 -5.11 -5.66 23.57
C VAL A 215 -4.68 -5.11 22.21
N ALA A 216 -3.37 -4.98 21.97
CA ALA A 216 -2.87 -4.57 20.66
C ALA A 216 -3.25 -5.58 19.57
N GLY A 217 -3.16 -6.90 19.84
CA GLY A 217 -3.62 -7.95 18.94
C GLY A 217 -5.10 -7.79 18.57
N ILE A 218 -5.98 -7.59 19.56
CA ILE A 218 -7.42 -7.35 19.33
C ILE A 218 -7.65 -6.12 18.45
N LEU A 219 -6.97 -5.00 18.74
CA LEU A 219 -7.11 -3.78 17.95
C LEU A 219 -6.61 -3.96 16.51
N ILE A 220 -5.51 -4.68 16.31
CA ILE A 220 -4.98 -4.98 14.98
C ILE A 220 -5.96 -5.87 14.21
N LEU A 221 -6.59 -6.86 14.85
CA LEU A 221 -7.64 -7.67 14.22
C LEU A 221 -8.84 -6.81 13.81
N PHE A 222 -9.25 -5.87 14.66
CA PHE A 222 -10.32 -4.93 14.33
C PHE A 222 -9.95 -4.03 13.14
N LEU A 223 -8.73 -3.48 13.12
CA LEU A 223 -8.24 -2.70 11.98
C LEU A 223 -8.13 -3.54 10.69
N SER A 224 -7.75 -4.82 10.81
CA SER A 224 -7.73 -5.75 9.68
C SER A 224 -9.13 -5.93 9.09
N TRP A 225 -10.14 -6.07 9.95
CA TRP A 225 -11.53 -6.17 9.51
C TRP A 225 -12.00 -4.89 8.77
N ILE A 226 -11.63 -3.71 9.26
CA ILE A 226 -11.89 -2.43 8.55
C ILE A 226 -11.24 -2.44 7.16
N MET A 227 -9.99 -2.88 7.03
CA MET A 227 -9.33 -2.96 5.73
C MET A 227 -9.99 -3.95 4.78
N LYS A 228 -10.52 -5.07 5.29
CA LYS A 228 -11.31 -6.02 4.48
C LYS A 228 -12.55 -5.36 3.89
N ILE A 229 -13.28 -4.57 4.69
CA ILE A 229 -14.44 -3.80 4.23
C ILE A 229 -14.00 -2.79 3.17
N ALA A 230 -12.92 -2.05 3.41
CA ALA A 230 -12.37 -1.10 2.45
C ALA A 230 -12.02 -1.79 1.12
N ALA A 231 -11.32 -2.93 1.14
CA ALA A 231 -10.99 -3.70 -0.05
C ALA A 231 -12.24 -4.09 -0.87
N GLY A 232 -13.33 -4.46 -0.19
CA GLY A 232 -14.63 -4.72 -0.81
C GLY A 232 -15.24 -3.49 -1.46
N ILE A 233 -15.24 -2.33 -0.78
CA ILE A 233 -15.73 -1.06 -1.32
C ILE A 233 -14.94 -0.64 -2.56
N PHE A 234 -13.62 -0.75 -2.54
CA PHE A 234 -12.78 -0.45 -3.70
C PHE A 234 -13.10 -1.36 -4.89
N GLY A 235 -13.22 -2.67 -4.65
CA GLY A 235 -13.48 -3.64 -5.71
C GLY A 235 -14.88 -3.56 -6.33
N GLN A 236 -15.91 -3.27 -5.52
CA GLN A 236 -17.31 -3.30 -5.99
C GLN A 236 -17.87 -1.93 -6.37
N ASN A 237 -17.55 -0.88 -5.60
CA ASN A 237 -18.22 0.43 -5.74
C ASN A 237 -17.37 1.47 -6.48
N ILE A 238 -16.04 1.37 -6.42
CA ILE A 238 -15.13 2.32 -7.07
C ILE A 238 -14.77 1.82 -8.47
N ALA A 239 -14.45 0.53 -8.63
CA ALA A 239 -14.12 -0.04 -9.94
C ALA A 239 -15.28 0.03 -10.97
N ALA A 240 -16.53 0.17 -10.51
CA ALA A 240 -17.71 0.31 -11.36
C ALA A 240 -17.99 1.76 -11.81
N ARG A 241 -17.20 2.75 -11.38
CA ARG A 241 -17.39 4.16 -11.74
C ARG A 241 -16.85 4.49 -13.13
N VAL A 242 -17.28 5.64 -13.64
CA VAL A 242 -17.06 6.07 -15.03
C VAL A 242 -15.67 6.67 -15.24
N ASN A 243 -14.88 6.98 -14.21
CA ASN A 243 -13.56 7.60 -14.38
C ASN A 243 -12.44 6.54 -14.47
N ALA A 244 -11.48 6.72 -15.38
CA ALA A 244 -10.26 5.88 -15.47
C ALA A 244 -9.51 5.80 -14.13
N GLY A 245 -9.39 6.90 -13.39
CA GLY A 245 -8.73 6.92 -12.09
C GLY A 245 -9.41 6.00 -11.07
N ASP A 246 -10.75 5.97 -11.07
CA ASP A 246 -11.54 5.12 -10.19
C ASP A 246 -11.42 3.63 -10.60
N ILE A 247 -11.38 3.33 -11.90
CA ILE A 247 -11.19 1.97 -12.40
C ILE A 247 -9.81 1.42 -11.96
N ILE A 248 -8.76 2.24 -12.09
CA ILE A 248 -7.40 1.91 -11.64
C ILE A 248 -7.38 1.71 -10.13
N ALA A 249 -7.88 2.70 -9.37
CA ALA A 249 -7.87 2.66 -7.91
C ALA A 249 -8.72 1.51 -7.36
N GLY A 250 -9.89 1.25 -7.93
CA GLY A 250 -10.78 0.17 -7.54
C GLY A 250 -10.18 -1.21 -7.78
N THR A 251 -9.60 -1.41 -8.96
CA THR A 251 -9.01 -2.71 -9.36
C THR A 251 -7.71 -2.99 -8.62
N LEU A 252 -6.74 -2.08 -8.73
CA LEU A 252 -5.41 -2.24 -8.13
C LEU A 252 -5.47 -2.07 -6.60
N GLY A 253 -6.21 -1.07 -6.12
CA GLY A 253 -6.34 -0.80 -4.69
C GLY A 253 -7.00 -1.94 -3.92
N SER A 254 -8.04 -2.57 -4.49
CA SER A 254 -8.66 -3.75 -3.87
C SER A 254 -7.65 -4.92 -3.73
N ALA A 255 -6.83 -5.15 -4.75
CA ALA A 255 -5.80 -6.19 -4.73
C ALA A 255 -4.73 -5.93 -3.64
N LEU A 256 -4.24 -4.69 -3.52
CA LEU A 256 -3.27 -4.28 -2.49
C LEU A 256 -3.85 -4.40 -1.08
N LEU A 257 -5.03 -3.82 -0.85
CA LEU A 257 -5.67 -3.82 0.47
C LEU A 257 -5.96 -5.24 0.95
N THR A 258 -6.28 -6.16 0.03
CA THR A 258 -6.48 -7.57 0.36
C THR A 258 -5.22 -8.23 0.92
N ASP A 259 -4.03 -7.92 0.39
CA ASP A 259 -2.78 -8.49 0.93
C ASP A 259 -2.34 -7.83 2.22
N ILE A 260 -2.52 -6.51 2.34
CA ILE A 260 -2.25 -5.78 3.59
C ILE A 260 -3.17 -6.32 4.70
N PHE A 261 -4.45 -6.56 4.39
CA PHE A 261 -5.40 -7.22 5.28
C PHE A 261 -4.90 -8.56 5.79
N LYS A 262 -4.46 -9.46 4.89
CA LYS A 262 -3.97 -10.78 5.29
C LYS A 262 -2.76 -10.67 6.22
N PHE A 263 -1.83 -9.76 5.93
CA PHE A 263 -0.68 -9.51 6.78
C PHE A 263 -1.09 -9.04 8.17
N TRP A 264 -1.96 -8.03 8.28
CA TRP A 264 -2.40 -7.50 9.57
C TRP A 264 -3.20 -8.53 10.35
N LEU A 265 -4.03 -9.34 9.69
CA LEU A 265 -4.76 -10.43 10.31
C LEU A 265 -3.82 -11.43 10.97
N ILE A 266 -2.78 -11.88 10.25
CA ILE A 266 -1.78 -12.81 10.77
C ILE A 266 -1.06 -12.20 11.98
N VAL A 267 -0.58 -10.95 11.86
CA VAL A 267 0.10 -10.26 12.98
C VAL A 267 -0.83 -10.13 14.20
N GLY A 268 -2.08 -9.75 13.99
CA GLY A 268 -3.09 -9.64 15.05
C GLY A 268 -3.33 -10.97 15.77
N ILE A 269 -3.47 -12.07 15.02
CA ILE A 269 -3.61 -13.43 15.58
C ILE A 269 -2.36 -13.81 16.38
N VAL A 270 -1.16 -13.61 15.82
CA VAL A 270 0.10 -13.95 16.48
C VAL A 270 0.27 -13.18 17.79
N LEU A 271 0.00 -11.87 17.78
CA LEU A 271 0.07 -11.05 19.00
C LEU A 271 -0.98 -11.48 20.02
N LEU A 272 -2.21 -11.77 19.59
CA LEU A 272 -3.25 -12.25 20.48
C LEU A 272 -2.85 -13.56 21.18
N ILE A 273 -2.39 -14.55 20.42
CA ILE A 273 -1.95 -15.85 20.94
C ILE A 273 -0.74 -15.66 21.86
N ALA A 274 0.28 -14.91 21.43
CA ALA A 274 1.47 -14.65 22.23
C ALA A 274 1.11 -13.96 23.56
N GLY A 275 0.22 -12.97 23.53
CA GLY A 275 -0.27 -12.27 24.72
C GLY A 275 -1.02 -13.21 25.67
N LEU A 276 -1.91 -14.06 25.15
CA LEU A 276 -2.63 -15.06 25.95
C LEU A 276 -1.70 -16.11 26.57
N VAL A 277 -0.71 -16.60 25.81
CA VAL A 277 0.28 -17.56 26.33
C VAL A 277 1.10 -16.91 27.45
N LEU A 278 1.67 -15.72 27.21
CA LEU A 278 2.46 -14.98 28.19
C LEU A 278 1.66 -14.62 29.45
N PHE A 279 0.36 -14.36 29.31
CA PHE A 279 -0.52 -14.09 30.44
C PHE A 279 -0.70 -15.31 31.35
N ASN A 280 -0.71 -16.51 30.77
CA ASN A 280 -0.90 -17.77 31.50
C ASN A 280 0.40 -18.40 32.02
N VAL A 281 1.57 -17.84 31.70
CA VAL A 281 2.85 -18.27 32.30
C VAL A 281 2.84 -17.87 33.79
N LYS A 282 2.59 -18.85 34.66
CA LYS A 282 2.67 -18.67 36.12
C LYS A 282 4.08 -18.22 36.49
N THR A 283 4.23 -17.01 37.02
CA THR A 283 5.45 -16.58 37.69
C THR A 283 5.55 -17.33 39.02
N THR A 284 6.33 -18.41 39.04
CA THR A 284 6.62 -19.14 40.28
C THR A 284 7.23 -18.14 41.27
N PRO A 285 6.61 -17.89 42.43
CA PRO A 285 7.21 -16.99 43.40
C PRO A 285 8.52 -17.61 43.88
N TYR A 286 9.61 -16.83 43.81
CA TYR A 286 10.97 -17.21 44.23
C TYR A 286 11.05 -17.60 45.73
N SER A 287 9.95 -17.50 46.47
CA SER A 287 9.79 -17.96 47.86
C SER A 287 9.53 -19.46 47.99
N ALA A 288 9.44 -20.22 46.89
CA ALA A 288 9.24 -21.67 46.89
C ALA A 288 10.55 -22.49 46.81
N LEU A 289 11.70 -21.91 47.18
CA LEU A 289 12.87 -22.72 47.54
C LEU A 289 12.59 -23.32 48.92
N PRO A 290 12.58 -24.66 49.07
CA PRO A 290 12.33 -25.29 50.36
C PRO A 290 13.36 -24.81 51.37
N GLN A 291 12.90 -24.31 52.52
CA GLN A 291 13.74 -23.90 53.66
C GLN A 291 14.52 -25.06 54.30
N SER A 292 14.54 -26.25 53.69
CA SER A 292 15.15 -27.46 54.25
C SER A 292 16.68 -27.45 54.31
N ILE A 293 17.36 -26.42 53.81
CA ILE A 293 18.84 -26.33 53.84
C ILE A 293 19.36 -25.35 54.92
N LYS A 294 18.49 -24.78 55.78
CA LYS A 294 18.93 -23.87 56.88
C LYS A 294 19.08 -24.50 58.26
N LYS A 295 18.97 -25.84 58.39
CA LYS A 295 19.23 -26.54 59.65
C LYS A 295 20.19 -27.72 59.46
N THR A 296 21.45 -27.40 59.21
CA THR A 296 22.55 -28.26 59.67
C THR A 296 23.48 -27.35 60.47
N LYS A 297 23.02 -27.02 61.68
CA LYS A 297 23.84 -26.38 62.69
C LYS A 297 24.76 -27.45 63.23
N ILE A 298 26.05 -27.20 63.03
CA ILE A 298 27.20 -27.59 63.85
C ILE A 298 26.76 -28.03 65.27
N GLN A 299 27.05 -29.29 65.59
CA GLN A 299 27.52 -29.72 66.90
C GLN A 299 28.78 -30.54 66.68
#